data_AF-A0A7C2TBF4-F1
#
_entry.id   AF-A0A7C2TBF4-F1
#
_cell.length_a   1.000
_cell.length_b   1.000
_cell.length_c   1.000
_cell.angle_alpha   90.00
_cell.angle_beta   90.00
_cell.angle_gamma   90.00
#
_symmetry.space_group_name_H-M   'P 1'
#
loop_
_entity.id
_entity.type
_entity.pdbx_description
1 polymer ?
#
loop_
_entity_poly.entity_id
_entity_poly.type
_entity_poly.pdbx_seq_one_letter_code
_entity_poly.pdbx_strand_id
1 'polypeptide(L)'
;MRVQKVIFVKANWCPHCRVSEKYVKLIAKELNAEILYLDIDNKEEEKQADEIVKKYGDWSADYLIPQVFLRFEDGTVKHILTGDPKGIDFTIKKWDSFLTSDFYIKLKPTS
;
A
#
# COMPACT_ATOMS: atom_id res chain seq x y z
N MET A 1 -15.45 8.29 6.84
CA MET A 1 -14.03 8.64 7.05
C MET A 1 -13.33 8.52 5.72
N ARG A 2 -12.70 9.58 5.21
CA ARG A 2 -12.14 9.63 3.86
C ARG A 2 -10.65 9.29 3.86
N VAL A 3 -10.21 8.56 2.85
CA VAL A 3 -8.79 8.31 2.59
C VAL A 3 -8.20 9.54 1.92
N GLN A 4 -7.16 10.10 2.52
CA GLN A 4 -6.41 11.23 1.99
C GLN A 4 -5.30 10.76 1.04
N LYS A 5 -4.62 9.66 1.41
CA LYS A 5 -3.39 9.23 0.74
C LYS A 5 -3.22 7.72 0.76
N VAL A 6 -2.81 7.16 -0.38
CA VAL A 6 -2.34 5.78 -0.52
C VAL A 6 -0.81 5.82 -0.49
N ILE A 7 -0.20 5.22 0.53
CA ILE A 7 1.25 5.20 0.70
C ILE A 7 1.77 3.87 0.18
N PHE A 8 2.72 3.92 -0.74
CA PHE A 8 3.24 2.75 -1.45
C PHE A 8 4.75 2.64 -1.28
N VAL A 9 5.15 1.74 -0.38
CA VAL A 9 6.57 1.37 -0.18
C VAL A 9 6.96 0.39 -1.28
N LYS A 10 7.96 0.75 -2.09
CA LYS A 10 8.34 0.00 -3.29
C LYS A 10 9.85 0.05 -3.55
N ALA A 11 10.27 -0.73 -4.55
CA ALA A 11 11.53 -0.55 -5.27
C ALA A 11 11.33 -0.80 -6.76
N ASN A 12 12.19 -0.26 -7.62
CA ASN A 12 12.02 -0.40 -9.08
C ASN A 12 12.38 -1.79 -9.61
N TRP A 13 13.28 -2.49 -8.91
CA TRP A 13 13.67 -3.88 -9.20
C TRP A 13 12.62 -4.90 -8.72
N CYS A 14 11.67 -4.50 -7.87
CA CYS A 14 10.71 -5.40 -7.23
C CYS A 14 9.55 -5.77 -8.19
N PRO A 15 9.40 -7.05 -8.58
CA PRO A 15 8.35 -7.46 -9.52
C PRO A 15 6.95 -7.41 -8.90
N HIS A 16 6.83 -7.68 -7.59
CA HIS A 16 5.59 -7.51 -6.84
C HIS A 16 5.11 -6.05 -6.82
N CYS A 17 6.05 -5.11 -6.86
CA CYS A 17 5.79 -3.68 -6.87
C CYS A 17 5.20 -3.25 -8.22
N ARG A 18 5.74 -3.76 -9.34
CA ARG A 18 5.18 -3.51 -10.68
C ARG A 18 3.72 -3.95 -10.79
N VAL A 19 3.40 -5.12 -10.25
CA VAL A 19 2.02 -5.62 -10.24
C VAL A 19 1.14 -4.87 -9.25
N SER A 20 1.68 -4.43 -8.11
CA SER A 20 0.92 -3.67 -7.11
C SER A 20 0.60 -2.24 -7.56
N GLU A 21 1.43 -1.65 -8.42
CA GLU A 21 1.26 -0.27 -8.87
C GLU A 21 -0.06 -0.03 -9.60
N LYS A 22 -0.52 -0.98 -10.44
CA LYS A 22 -1.84 -0.88 -11.09
C LYS A 22 -2.99 -0.87 -10.09
N TYR A 23 -2.87 -1.63 -9.00
CA TYR A 23 -3.87 -1.64 -7.93
C TYR A 23 -3.82 -0.34 -7.17
N VAL A 24 -2.63 0.11 -6.72
CA VAL A 24 -2.42 1.42 -6.06
C VAL A 24 -3.04 2.58 -6.85
N LYS A 25 -2.82 2.61 -8.17
CA LYS A 25 -3.43 3.61 -9.05
C LYS A 25 -4.96 3.51 -9.11
N LEU A 26 -5.50 2.29 -9.16
CA LEU A 26 -6.94 2.05 -9.12
C LEU A 26 -7.55 2.56 -7.80
N ILE A 27 -7.01 2.15 -6.65
CA ILE A 27 -7.54 2.55 -5.33
C ILE A 27 -7.46 4.06 -5.13
N ALA A 28 -6.33 4.69 -5.47
CA ALA A 28 -6.18 6.12 -5.34
C ALA A 28 -7.24 6.89 -6.17
N LYS A 29 -7.51 6.41 -7.38
CA LYS A 29 -8.57 6.96 -8.24
C LYS A 29 -9.96 6.75 -7.64
N GLU A 30 -10.30 5.52 -7.25
CA GLU A 30 -11.63 5.18 -6.72
C GLU A 30 -11.94 5.88 -5.39
N LEU A 31 -10.92 6.12 -4.57
CA LEU A 31 -11.05 6.78 -3.27
C LEU A 31 -10.82 8.30 -3.33
N ASN A 32 -10.50 8.85 -4.51
CA ASN A 32 -10.11 10.25 -4.69
C ASN A 32 -9.02 10.69 -3.70
N ALA A 33 -7.92 9.93 -3.68
CA ALA A 33 -6.78 10.06 -2.78
C ALA A 33 -5.47 10.27 -3.57
N GLU A 34 -4.50 10.95 -2.96
CA GLU A 34 -3.15 11.09 -3.52
C GLU A 34 -2.34 9.79 -3.36
N ILE A 35 -1.35 9.58 -4.21
CA ILE A 35 -0.36 8.50 -4.02
C ILE A 35 0.93 9.12 -3.50
N LEU A 36 1.47 8.56 -2.41
CA LEU A 36 2.84 8.80 -1.97
C LEU A 36 3.66 7.55 -2.24
N TYR A 37 4.62 7.66 -3.16
CA TYR A 37 5.61 6.63 -3.40
C TYR A 37 6.75 6.81 -2.41
N LEU A 38 7.17 5.70 -1.79
CA LEU A 38 8.37 5.63 -0.98
C LEU A 38 9.27 4.54 -1.57
N ASP A 39 10.24 4.97 -2.38
CA ASP A 39 11.23 4.12 -3.01
C ASP A 39 12.38 3.83 -2.05
N ILE A 40 12.54 2.58 -1.64
CA ILE A 40 13.61 2.20 -0.69
C ILE A 40 15.01 2.32 -1.32
N ASP A 41 15.11 2.46 -2.65
CA ASP A 41 16.38 2.76 -3.31
C ASP A 41 16.79 4.24 -3.15
N ASN A 42 15.90 5.12 -2.66
CA ASN A 42 16.19 6.52 -2.32
C ASN A 42 16.31 6.68 -0.80
N LYS A 43 17.47 7.11 -0.30
CA LYS A 43 17.77 7.24 1.14
C LYS A 43 16.76 8.05 1.96
N GLU A 44 16.22 9.14 1.40
CA GLU A 44 15.26 9.97 2.13
C GLU A 44 13.89 9.28 2.23
N GLU A 45 13.49 8.63 1.15
CA GLU A 45 12.24 7.86 1.07
C GLU A 45 12.33 6.56 1.86
N GLU A 46 13.49 5.89 1.86
CA GLU A 46 13.80 4.70 2.65
C GLU A 46 13.59 4.98 4.15
N LYS A 47 14.10 6.10 4.65
CA LYS A 47 13.89 6.50 6.05
C LYS A 47 12.40 6.64 6.38
N GLN A 48 11.63 7.28 5.50
CA GLN A 48 10.18 7.43 5.68
C GLN A 48 9.44 6.09 5.56
N ALA A 49 9.87 5.21 4.65
CA ALA A 49 9.35 3.86 4.51
C ALA A 49 9.56 3.07 5.79
N ASP A 50 10.78 3.07 6.33
CA ASP A 50 11.14 2.43 7.58
C ASP A 50 10.28 2.90 8.75
N GLU A 51 10.09 4.22 8.89
CA GLU A 51 9.24 4.79 9.95
C GLU A 51 7.79 4.32 9.83
N ILE A 52 7.23 4.30 8.62
CA ILE A 52 5.87 3.83 8.37
C ILE A 52 5.72 2.33 8.61
N VAL A 53 6.64 1.52 8.10
CA VAL A 53 6.59 0.06 8.23
C VAL A 53 6.77 -0.34 9.69
N LYS A 54 7.73 0.25 10.41
CA LYS A 54 7.93 0.03 11.87
C LYS A 54 6.67 0.32 12.68
N LYS A 55 5.93 1.37 12.32
CA LYS A 55 4.79 1.84 13.11
C LYS A 55 3.47 1.15 12.77
N TYR A 56 3.26 0.81 11.50
CA TYR A 56 1.95 0.38 11.02
C TYR A 56 1.95 -0.88 10.16
N GLY A 57 3.12 -1.35 9.71
CA GLY A 57 3.25 -2.42 8.73
C GLY A 57 3.83 -3.70 9.30
N ASP A 58 4.18 -4.61 8.39
CA ASP A 58 4.86 -5.86 8.71
C ASP A 58 6.37 -5.59 8.80
N TRP A 59 6.82 -5.10 9.95
CA TRP A 59 8.22 -4.78 10.18
C TRP A 59 9.07 -6.02 10.50
N SER A 60 10.23 -6.09 9.84
CA SER A 60 11.39 -6.89 10.19
C SER A 60 12.65 -6.19 9.66
N ALA A 61 13.85 -6.62 10.09
CA ALA A 61 15.09 -6.06 9.56
C ALA A 61 15.17 -6.14 8.03
N ASP A 62 14.65 -7.23 7.45
CA ASP A 62 14.54 -7.45 6.00
C ASP A 62 13.05 -7.52 5.59
N TYR A 63 12.27 -6.48 5.90
CA TYR A 63 10.84 -6.49 5.60
C TYR A 63 10.56 -6.66 4.11
N LEU A 64 9.46 -7.34 3.81
CA LEU A 64 9.04 -7.57 2.44
C LEU A 64 8.43 -6.30 1.86
N ILE A 65 8.74 -6.06 0.59
CA ILE A 65 8.11 -5.06 -0.25
C ILE A 65 7.35 -5.73 -1.41
N PRO A 66 6.28 -5.10 -1.94
CA PRO A 66 5.73 -3.82 -1.51
C PRO A 66 4.95 -3.91 -0.20
N GLN A 67 4.87 -2.79 0.51
CA GLN A 67 3.83 -2.58 1.52
C GLN A 67 2.96 -1.38 1.14
N VAL A 68 1.64 -1.51 1.35
CA VAL A 68 0.67 -0.45 1.02
C VAL A 68 -0.15 -0.08 2.23
N PHE A 69 -0.35 1.22 2.39
CA PHE A 69 -1.10 1.81 3.49
C PHE A 69 -2.14 2.82 2.98
N LEU A 70 -3.20 3.00 3.76
CA LEU A 70 -4.17 4.07 3.62
C LEU A 70 -4.00 5.03 4.79
N ARG A 71 -3.76 6.31 4.49
CA ARG A 71 -3.80 7.40 5.46
C ARG A 71 -5.13 8.15 5.31
N PHE A 72 -5.82 8.29 6.43
CA PHE A 72 -7.10 8.98 6.53
C PHE A 72 -6.91 10.44 6.95
N GLU A 73 -7.94 11.25 6.73
CA GLU A 73 -7.92 12.70 7.05
C GLU A 73 -7.71 12.98 8.55
N ASP A 74 -8.14 12.08 9.43
CA ASP A 74 -7.94 12.15 10.88
C ASP A 74 -6.51 11.78 11.32
N GLY A 75 -5.63 11.43 10.37
CA GLY A 75 -4.26 10.99 10.62
C GLY A 75 -4.11 9.49 10.90
N THR A 76 -5.22 8.74 10.97
CA THR A 76 -5.17 7.28 11.10
C THR A 76 -4.47 6.67 9.89
N VAL A 77 -3.63 5.65 10.12
CA VAL A 77 -2.96 4.88 9.07
C VAL A 77 -3.36 3.42 9.20
N LYS A 78 -3.76 2.79 8.10
CA LYS A 78 -4.03 1.35 8.03
C LYS A 78 -3.17 0.70 6.97
N HIS A 79 -2.48 -0.36 7.35
CA HIS A 79 -1.82 -1.27 6.41
C HIS A 79 -2.85 -2.17 5.72
N ILE A 80 -2.70 -2.35 4.42
CA ILE A 80 -3.66 -3.10 3.58
C ILE A 80 -3.02 -4.21 2.75
N LEU A 81 -1.70 -4.17 2.54
CA LEU A 81 -1.01 -5.16 1.74
C LEU A 81 0.47 -5.25 2.10
N THR A 82 0.96 -6.48 2.23
CA THR A 82 2.37 -6.84 2.08
C THR A 82 2.51 -7.85 0.95
N GLY A 83 3.52 -7.66 0.10
CA GLY A 83 3.92 -8.61 -0.93
C GLY A 83 4.05 -10.03 -0.38
N ASP A 84 3.77 -11.03 -1.21
CA ASP A 84 3.78 -12.42 -0.77
C ASP A 84 5.06 -13.14 -1.24
N PRO A 85 5.89 -13.69 -0.34
CA PRO A 85 7.14 -14.34 -0.72
C PRO A 85 6.91 -15.64 -1.52
N LYS A 86 5.68 -16.18 -1.54
CA LYS A 86 5.33 -17.35 -2.35
C LYS A 86 5.18 -17.04 -3.84
N GLY A 87 5.11 -15.76 -4.22
CA GLY A 87 5.10 -15.33 -5.62
C GLY A 87 4.03 -14.29 -5.96
N ILE A 88 4.13 -13.77 -7.19
CA ILE A 88 3.31 -12.65 -7.70
C ILE A 88 1.81 -13.00 -7.66
N ASP A 89 1.44 -14.24 -8.01
CA ASP A 89 0.04 -14.67 -8.03
C ASP A 89 -0.61 -14.61 -6.64
N PHE A 90 0.14 -14.88 -5.58
CA PHE A 90 -0.35 -14.73 -4.20
C PHE A 90 -0.53 -13.26 -3.82
N THR A 91 0.33 -12.38 -4.33
CA THR A 91 0.19 -10.92 -4.15
C THR A 91 -1.05 -10.41 -4.87
N ILE A 92 -1.33 -10.90 -6.09
CA ILE A 92 -2.56 -10.59 -6.83
C ILE A 92 -3.79 -11.04 -6.05
N LYS A 93 -3.79 -12.27 -5.52
CA LYS A 93 -4.92 -12.78 -4.70
C LYS A 93 -5.18 -11.92 -3.47
N LYS A 94 -4.13 -11.41 -2.80
CA LYS A 94 -4.27 -10.46 -1.68
C LYS A 94 -4.95 -9.17 -2.13
N TRP A 95 -4.56 -8.63 -3.29
CA TRP A 95 -5.23 -7.47 -3.87
C TRP A 95 -6.71 -7.73 -4.17
N ASP A 96 -7.02 -8.85 -4.83
CA ASP A 96 -8.40 -9.20 -5.18
C ASP A 96 -9.26 -9.40 -3.91
N SER A 97 -8.70 -10.01 -2.87
CA SER A 97 -9.36 -10.14 -1.56
C SER A 97 -9.58 -8.79 -0.89
N PHE A 98 -8.64 -7.86 -0.98
CA PHE A 98 -8.80 -6.51 -0.43
C PHE A 98 -9.89 -5.73 -1.18
N LEU A 99 -9.88 -5.76 -2.52
CA LEU A 99 -10.82 -5.04 -3.37
C LEU A 99 -12.27 -5.54 -3.27
N THR A 100 -12.47 -6.76 -2.77
CA THR A 100 -13.79 -7.34 -2.53
C THR A 100 -14.21 -7.25 -1.05
N SER A 101 -13.37 -6.70 -0.18
CA SER A 101 -13.68 -6.59 1.24
C SER A 101 -14.75 -5.54 1.54
N ASP A 102 -15.62 -5.83 2.51
CA ASP A 102 -16.60 -4.85 3.02
C ASP A 102 -15.94 -3.55 3.49
N PHE A 103 -14.74 -3.67 4.04
CA PHE A 103 -13.94 -2.52 4.45
C PHE A 103 -13.68 -1.60 3.25
N TYR A 104 -13.13 -2.14 2.16
CA TYR A 104 -12.81 -1.34 0.99
C TYR A 104 -14.07 -0.76 0.32
N ILE A 105 -15.12 -1.57 0.19
CA ILE A 105 -16.38 -1.16 -0.42
C ILE A 105 -16.98 0.05 0.32
N LYS A 106 -16.93 0.05 1.67
CA LYS A 106 -17.42 1.16 2.51
C LYS A 106 -16.57 2.43 2.42
N LEU A 107 -15.35 2.36 1.90
CA LEU A 107 -14.50 3.53 1.70
C LEU A 107 -14.81 4.28 0.41
N LYS A 108 -15.44 3.60 -0.57
CA LYS A 108 -15.78 4.24 -1.83
C LYS A 108 -16.82 5.36 -1.57
N PRO A 109 -16.70 6.51 -2.25
CA PRO A 109 -17.73 7.53 -2.18
C PRO A 109 -19.08 6.92 -2.58
N THR A 110 -20.11 7.08 -1.76
CA THR A 110 -21.48 6.80 -2.19
C THR A 110 -21.84 7.82 -3.28
N SER A 111 -22.11 7.33 -4.49
CA SER A 111 -22.63 8.11 -5.61
C SER A 111 -23.92 8.83 -5.26
#